data_AF-A0AAN9ACG0-F1
#
_entry.id   AF-A0AAN9ACG0-F1
#
_cell.length_a   1.000
_cell.length_b   1.000
_cell.length_c   1.000
_cell.angle_alpha   90.00
_cell.angle_beta   90.00
_cell.angle_gamma   90.00
#
_symmetry.space_group_name_H-M   'P 1'
#
loop_
_entity.id
_entity.type
_entity.pdbx_description
1 polymer ?
#
loop_
_entity_poly.entity_id
_entity_poly.type
_entity_poly.pdbx_seq_one_letter_code
_entity_poly.pdbx_strand_id
1 'polypeptide(L)'
;MIEGVSPVVQALLGTLLTWGLTALGSAVVFVLAGTQRKILDSSLGFAAGVMTAASFWSLLAPAIELAESSGSYGVEGEWACVPVAIGFLVGALFVYATDIFMSSTDMLQNSLSSDWLANKKKNDDYHTSTLYHENHSGDIKKRRYDLADNISFEEDEESLQSHNINEKKMQWRRILLLIIAVTVHNIPEGLAVGVGFGAIGKTPLASFNKAKNLAIGIGIQNFPEGMAVSLPLRGSGHSVWWSFWYGQLSGMVEPIAGILGAIAVSFCEPVLPYALAFAAGAMIFVVVDDIIPEAQTGGNGRLSSAWCIIGFLVMMILDVALG
;
A
#
# COMPACT_ATOMS: atom_id res chain seq x y z
N MET A 1 13.56 23.53 -2.60
CA MET A 1 12.63 24.64 -2.92
C MET A 1 13.18 25.99 -2.46
N ILE A 2 14.32 26.42 -2.99
CA ILE A 2 14.93 27.73 -2.69
C ILE A 2 15.43 28.30 -4.01
N GLU A 3 14.92 29.42 -4.48
CA GLU A 3 15.28 29.95 -5.80
C GLU A 3 16.80 30.11 -5.99
N GLY A 4 17.29 29.82 -7.20
CA GLY A 4 18.71 29.96 -7.58
C GLY A 4 19.61 28.76 -7.27
N VAL A 5 19.11 27.72 -6.59
CA VAL A 5 19.87 26.48 -6.31
C VAL A 5 19.72 25.47 -7.47
N SER A 6 20.72 24.61 -7.68
CA SER A 6 20.77 23.66 -8.81
C SER A 6 19.55 22.73 -8.88
N PRO A 7 19.11 22.32 -10.09
CA PRO A 7 17.91 21.48 -10.28
C PRO A 7 17.92 20.18 -9.47
N VAL A 8 19.09 19.54 -9.35
CA VAL A 8 19.25 18.30 -8.58
C VAL A 8 19.03 18.53 -7.08
N VAL A 9 19.52 19.65 -6.54
CA VAL A 9 19.30 20.00 -5.13
C VAL A 9 17.84 20.42 -4.90
N GLN A 10 17.20 21.08 -5.86
CA GLN A 10 15.77 21.36 -5.76
C GLN A 10 14.94 20.09 -5.73
N ALA A 11 15.24 19.14 -6.62
CA ALA A 11 14.62 17.84 -6.66
C ALA A 11 14.78 17.11 -5.34
N LEU A 12 16.01 17.03 -4.80
CA LEU A 12 16.27 16.44 -3.49
C LEU A 12 15.49 17.13 -2.36
N LEU A 13 15.45 18.47 -2.33
CA LEU A 13 14.68 19.19 -1.31
C LEU A 13 13.17 18.96 -1.45
N GLY A 14 12.68 18.89 -2.68
CA GLY A 14 11.27 18.57 -2.98
C GLY A 14 10.92 17.16 -2.54
N THR A 15 11.76 16.17 -2.86
CA THR A 15 11.49 14.78 -2.50
C THR A 15 11.80 14.43 -1.05
N LEU A 16 12.66 15.19 -0.37
CA LEU A 16 12.78 15.13 1.09
C LEU A 16 11.55 15.73 1.79
N LEU A 17 10.90 16.73 1.19
CA LEU A 17 9.64 17.25 1.70
C LEU A 17 8.53 16.19 1.57
N THR A 18 8.40 15.56 0.41
CA THR A 18 7.36 14.55 0.16
C THR A 18 7.56 13.33 1.06
N TRP A 19 8.78 12.75 1.09
CA TRP A 19 9.11 11.67 2.03
C TRP A 19 8.95 12.09 3.50
N GLY A 20 9.32 13.32 3.83
CA GLY A 20 9.16 13.87 5.17
C GLY A 20 7.69 13.89 5.60
N LEU A 21 6.77 14.19 4.69
CA LEU A 21 5.34 14.12 4.96
C LEU A 21 4.83 12.67 5.09
N THR A 22 5.36 11.72 4.32
CA THR A 22 5.14 10.27 4.55
C THR A 22 5.57 9.87 5.97
N ALA A 23 6.77 10.27 6.37
CA ALA A 23 7.31 9.98 7.70
C ALA A 23 6.47 10.63 8.80
N LEU A 24 6.02 11.87 8.62
CA LEU A 24 5.11 12.56 9.56
C LEU A 24 3.76 11.85 9.66
N GLY A 25 3.21 11.40 8.53
CA GLY A 25 2.01 10.58 8.47
C GLY A 25 2.18 9.29 9.26
N SER A 26 3.30 8.58 9.04
CA SER A 26 3.61 7.37 9.80
C SER A 26 3.82 7.63 11.29
N ALA A 27 4.35 8.80 11.66
CA ALA A 27 4.55 9.16 13.07
C ALA A 27 3.24 9.37 13.84
N VAL A 28 2.11 9.53 13.15
CA VAL A 28 0.78 9.58 13.77
C VAL A 28 0.52 8.32 14.61
N VAL A 29 1.13 7.19 14.26
CA VAL A 29 1.07 5.96 15.05
C VAL A 29 1.54 6.16 16.51
N PHE A 30 2.45 7.08 16.80
CA PHE A 30 2.86 7.34 18.19
C PHE A 30 1.75 7.99 19.04
N VAL A 31 0.84 8.73 18.40
CA VAL A 31 -0.24 9.46 19.08
C VAL A 31 -1.54 8.66 19.03
N LEU A 32 -1.86 8.09 17.88
CA LEU A 32 -3.11 7.38 17.60
C LEU A 32 -3.03 5.87 17.83
N ALA A 33 -1.91 5.31 18.33
CA ALA A 33 -1.77 3.89 18.71
C ALA A 33 -2.62 3.47 19.95
N GLY A 34 -3.84 3.99 20.06
CA GLY A 34 -4.85 3.55 21.01
C GLY A 34 -5.84 2.56 20.39
N THR A 35 -6.48 1.75 21.25
CA THR A 35 -7.41 0.67 20.90
C THR A 35 -8.78 1.15 20.37
N GLN A 36 -8.99 2.46 20.20
CA GLN A 36 -10.30 2.99 19.79
C GLN A 36 -10.50 2.83 18.29
N ARG A 37 -11.16 1.73 17.90
CA ARG A 37 -11.49 1.40 16.51
C ARG A 37 -12.11 2.57 15.73
N LYS A 38 -12.91 3.42 16.40
CA LYS A 38 -13.50 4.63 15.81
C LYS A 38 -12.48 5.62 15.24
N ILE A 39 -11.37 5.85 15.94
CA ILE A 39 -10.32 6.79 15.51
C ILE A 39 -9.58 6.20 14.31
N LEU A 40 -9.26 4.90 14.38
CA LEU A 40 -8.62 4.18 13.29
C LEU A 40 -9.48 4.23 12.01
N ASP A 41 -10.75 3.82 12.10
CA ASP A 41 -11.69 3.82 10.97
C ASP A 41 -11.88 5.23 10.39
N SER A 42 -11.91 6.27 11.24
CA SER A 42 -12.00 7.67 10.80
C SER A 42 -10.74 8.11 10.06
N SER A 43 -9.56 7.76 10.58
CA SER A 43 -8.27 8.12 9.97
C SER A 43 -8.05 7.44 8.62
N LEU A 44 -8.44 6.16 8.51
CA LEU A 44 -8.39 5.41 7.24
C LEU A 44 -9.41 5.95 6.24
N GLY A 45 -10.63 6.28 6.70
CA GLY A 45 -11.64 6.93 5.85
C GLY A 45 -11.10 8.26 5.29
N PHE A 46 -10.58 9.13 6.16
CA PHE A 46 -9.93 10.38 5.74
C PHE A 46 -8.80 10.14 4.72
N ALA A 47 -7.93 9.17 4.97
CA ALA A 47 -6.84 8.83 4.07
C ALA A 47 -7.33 8.38 2.69
N ALA A 48 -8.34 7.49 2.63
CA ALA A 48 -8.96 7.07 1.38
C ALA A 48 -9.51 8.27 0.59
N GLY A 49 -10.14 9.21 1.28
CA GLY A 49 -10.64 10.45 0.68
C GLY A 49 -9.54 11.29 0.04
N VAL A 50 -8.46 11.55 0.79
CA VAL A 50 -7.31 12.31 0.27
C VAL A 50 -6.67 11.60 -0.92
N MET A 51 -6.37 10.30 -0.80
CA MET A 51 -5.74 9.52 -1.87
C MET A 51 -6.62 9.45 -3.14
N THR A 52 -7.94 9.35 -3.00
CA THR A 52 -8.87 9.36 -4.14
C THR A 52 -8.81 10.70 -4.88
N ALA A 53 -8.84 11.81 -4.14
CA ALA A 53 -8.73 13.13 -4.75
C ALA A 53 -7.36 13.33 -5.41
N ALA A 54 -6.28 13.05 -4.68
CA ALA A 54 -4.93 13.25 -5.16
C ALA A 54 -4.60 12.40 -6.40
N SER A 55 -5.15 11.18 -6.50
CA SER A 55 -5.07 10.35 -7.71
C SER A 55 -5.52 11.11 -8.97
N PHE A 56 -6.54 11.95 -8.88
CA PHE A 56 -6.97 12.78 -10.01
C PHE A 56 -6.12 14.04 -10.13
N TRP A 57 -6.11 14.89 -9.10
CA TRP A 57 -5.56 16.24 -9.22
C TRP A 57 -4.04 16.31 -9.21
N SER A 58 -3.38 15.47 -8.42
CA SER A 58 -1.92 15.49 -8.26
C SER A 58 -1.19 14.51 -9.17
N LEU A 59 -1.90 13.53 -9.75
CA LEU A 59 -1.33 12.52 -10.62
C LEU A 59 -1.95 12.52 -12.02
N LEU A 60 -3.26 12.27 -12.15
CA LEU A 60 -3.90 12.11 -13.46
C LEU A 60 -3.95 13.41 -14.28
N ALA A 61 -4.33 14.53 -13.67
CA ALA A 61 -4.41 15.82 -14.33
C ALA A 61 -3.02 16.29 -14.83
N PRO A 62 -1.94 16.23 -14.03
CA PRO A 62 -0.58 16.46 -14.52
C PRO A 62 -0.16 15.47 -15.62
N ALA A 63 -0.55 14.19 -15.52
CA ALA A 63 -0.26 13.21 -16.57
C ALA A 63 -0.91 13.59 -17.92
N ILE A 64 -2.16 14.07 -17.88
CA ILE A 64 -2.88 14.57 -19.05
C ILE A 64 -2.21 15.82 -19.61
N GLU A 65 -1.91 16.82 -18.77
CA GLU A 65 -1.24 18.06 -19.21
C GLU A 65 0.13 17.75 -19.86
N LEU A 66 0.90 16.84 -19.28
CA LEU A 66 2.18 16.39 -19.85
C LEU A 66 1.99 15.67 -21.19
N ALA A 67 0.97 14.80 -21.31
CA ALA A 67 0.69 14.11 -22.56
C ALA A 67 0.28 15.10 -23.66
N GLU A 68 -0.65 16.02 -23.36
CA GLU A 68 -1.14 17.04 -24.31
C GLU A 68 -0.02 18.00 -24.74
N SER A 69 0.82 18.44 -23.81
CA SER A 69 1.89 19.41 -24.08
C SER A 69 3.16 18.81 -24.69
N SER A 70 3.34 17.48 -24.63
CA SER A 70 4.53 16.81 -25.15
C SER A 70 4.70 16.88 -26.67
N GLY A 71 3.62 17.16 -27.42
CA GLY A 71 3.57 17.07 -28.88
C GLY A 71 3.79 15.67 -29.46
N SER A 72 4.00 14.66 -28.61
CA SER A 72 4.25 13.26 -29.01
C SER A 72 2.97 12.50 -29.33
N TYR A 73 1.83 12.98 -28.83
CA TYR A 73 0.53 12.33 -28.95
C TYR A 73 -0.44 13.12 -29.83
N GLY A 74 0.07 13.68 -30.93
CA GLY A 74 -0.66 14.56 -31.84
C GLY A 74 -0.29 16.03 -31.65
N VAL A 75 -0.55 16.85 -32.68
CA VAL A 75 -0.16 18.27 -32.72
C VAL A 75 -0.86 19.09 -31.64
N GLU A 76 -2.08 18.70 -31.27
CA GLU A 76 -2.87 19.31 -30.18
C GLU A 76 -3.20 18.30 -29.05
N GLY A 77 -2.48 17.18 -28.96
CA GLY A 77 -2.73 16.17 -27.93
C GLY A 77 -3.94 15.24 -28.20
N GLU A 78 -4.36 15.07 -29.45
CA GLU A 78 -5.50 14.22 -29.85
C GLU A 78 -5.44 12.78 -29.29
N TRP A 79 -4.23 12.27 -29.08
CA TRP A 79 -3.96 10.91 -28.57
C TRP A 79 -3.43 10.90 -27.14
N ALA A 80 -3.49 12.03 -26.42
CA ALA A 80 -3.04 12.13 -25.03
C ALA A 80 -3.77 11.16 -24.09
N CYS A 81 -4.97 10.70 -24.48
CA CYS A 81 -5.71 9.66 -23.77
C CYS A 81 -4.99 8.31 -23.75
N VAL A 82 -4.14 8.00 -24.73
CA VAL A 82 -3.46 6.71 -24.86
C VAL A 82 -2.47 6.47 -23.72
N PRO A 83 -1.46 7.33 -23.47
CA PRO A 83 -0.53 7.11 -22.38
C PRO A 83 -1.20 7.11 -21.01
N VAL A 84 -2.21 7.96 -20.82
CA VAL A 84 -2.94 8.09 -19.56
C VAL A 84 -3.78 6.84 -19.29
N ALA A 85 -4.57 6.37 -20.27
CA ALA A 85 -5.41 5.19 -20.09
C ALA A 85 -4.57 3.92 -19.91
N ILE A 86 -3.49 3.77 -20.67
CA ILE A 86 -2.57 2.62 -20.55
C ILE A 86 -1.89 2.64 -19.18
N GLY A 87 -1.31 3.78 -18.80
CA GLY A 87 -0.65 3.93 -17.50
C GLY A 87 -1.60 3.56 -16.36
N PHE A 88 -2.77 4.19 -16.33
CA PHE A 88 -3.79 3.94 -15.30
C PHE A 88 -4.21 2.47 -15.22
N LEU A 89 -4.53 1.85 -16.35
CA LEU A 89 -4.94 0.44 -16.36
C LEU A 89 -3.79 -0.48 -15.91
N VAL A 90 -2.56 -0.25 -16.39
CA VAL A 90 -1.40 -1.05 -15.99
C VAL A 90 -1.10 -0.87 -14.51
N GLY A 91 -1.27 0.33 -13.95
CA GLY A 91 -1.14 0.59 -12.51
C GLY A 91 -2.13 -0.21 -11.68
N ALA A 92 -3.41 -0.18 -12.03
CA ALA A 92 -4.43 -0.95 -11.35
C ALA A 92 -4.19 -2.47 -11.49
N LEU A 93 -3.86 -2.94 -12.70
CA LEU A 93 -3.54 -4.34 -12.95
C LEU A 93 -2.27 -4.79 -12.25
N PHE A 94 -1.29 -3.92 -12.06
CA PHE A 94 -0.07 -4.23 -11.32
C PHE A 94 -0.41 -4.59 -9.88
N VAL A 95 -1.19 -3.76 -9.17
CA VAL A 95 -1.59 -4.05 -7.80
C VAL A 95 -2.43 -5.33 -7.73
N TYR A 96 -3.39 -5.49 -8.64
CA TYR A 96 -4.18 -6.72 -8.77
C TYR A 96 -3.30 -7.97 -8.97
N ALA A 97 -2.30 -7.89 -9.86
CA ALA A 97 -1.37 -8.98 -10.11
C ALA A 97 -0.49 -9.28 -8.90
N THR A 98 -0.09 -8.26 -8.13
CA THR A 98 0.66 -8.49 -6.88
C THR A 98 -0.16 -9.27 -5.86
N ASP A 99 -1.47 -9.01 -5.72
CA ASP A 99 -2.35 -9.82 -4.85
C ASP A 99 -2.50 -11.26 -5.34
N ILE A 100 -2.64 -11.47 -6.66
CA ILE A 100 -2.67 -12.83 -7.24
C ILE A 100 -1.36 -13.58 -6.97
N PHE A 101 -0.22 -12.92 -7.17
CA PHE A 101 1.08 -13.56 -6.97
C PHE A 101 1.29 -13.95 -5.51
N MET A 102 0.94 -13.06 -4.58
CA MET A 102 1.05 -13.34 -3.15
C MET A 102 0.07 -14.42 -2.69
N SER A 103 -1.17 -14.44 -3.21
CA SER A 103 -2.11 -15.52 -2.91
C SER A 103 -1.66 -16.88 -3.46
N SER A 104 -0.99 -16.92 -4.61
CA SER A 104 -0.46 -18.16 -5.19
C SER A 104 0.70 -18.72 -4.38
N THR A 105 1.59 -17.88 -3.86
CA THR A 105 2.70 -18.30 -2.98
C THR A 105 2.19 -18.84 -1.65
N ASP A 106 1.17 -18.21 -1.06
CA ASP A 106 0.49 -18.72 0.14
C ASP A 106 -0.18 -20.08 -0.12
N MET A 107 -0.85 -20.24 -1.26
CA MET A 107 -1.51 -21.49 -1.61
C MET A 107 -0.49 -22.62 -1.78
N LEU A 108 0.65 -22.34 -2.41
CA LEU A 108 1.76 -23.28 -2.54
C LEU A 108 2.32 -23.68 -1.17
N GLN A 109 2.56 -22.69 -0.30
CA GLN A 109 3.09 -22.93 1.04
C GLN A 109 2.10 -23.68 1.95
N ASN A 110 0.81 -23.37 1.86
CA ASN A 110 -0.24 -24.05 2.62
C ASN A 110 -0.44 -25.49 2.12
N SER A 111 -0.35 -25.75 0.81
CA SER A 111 -0.37 -27.10 0.23
C SER A 111 0.81 -27.95 0.71
N LEU A 112 2.03 -27.38 0.70
CA LEU A 112 3.22 -28.06 1.20
C LEU A 112 3.15 -28.33 2.71
N SER A 113 2.57 -27.40 3.48
CA SER A 113 2.36 -27.57 4.92
C SER A 113 1.27 -28.61 5.23
N SER A 114 0.19 -28.67 4.44
CA SER A 114 -0.87 -29.67 4.62
C SER A 114 -0.39 -31.07 4.27
N ASP A 115 0.43 -31.21 3.22
CA ASP A 115 1.03 -32.50 2.86
C ASP A 115 2.00 -32.98 3.94
N TRP A 116 2.79 -32.08 4.54
CA TRP A 116 3.68 -32.42 5.65
C TRP A 116 2.90 -32.88 6.89
N LEU A 117 1.83 -32.15 7.27
CA LEU A 117 0.97 -32.52 8.39
C LEU A 117 0.24 -33.85 8.14
N ALA A 118 -0.27 -34.07 6.92
CA ALA A 118 -0.91 -35.32 6.54
C ALA A 118 0.07 -36.51 6.59
N ASN A 119 1.31 -36.31 6.17
CA ASN A 119 2.34 -37.36 6.22
C ASN A 119 2.81 -37.63 7.66
N LYS A 120 2.83 -36.61 8.53
CA LYS A 120 3.12 -36.75 9.95
C LYS A 120 2.01 -37.52 10.70
N LYS A 121 0.74 -37.13 10.53
CA LYS A 121 -0.41 -37.83 11.15
C LYS A 121 -0.46 -39.31 10.74
N LYS A 122 -0.14 -39.61 9.47
CA LYS A 122 -0.02 -40.98 8.97
C LYS A 122 1.11 -41.78 9.65
N ASN A 123 2.24 -41.16 9.97
CA ASN A 123 3.33 -41.83 10.70
C ASN A 123 2.99 -42.05 12.19
N ASP A 124 2.31 -41.10 12.83
CA ASP A 124 1.90 -41.21 14.23
C ASP A 124 0.81 -42.29 14.43
N ASP A 125 -0.11 -42.44 13.47
CA ASP A 125 -1.11 -43.53 13.45
C ASP A 125 -0.46 -44.92 13.34
N TYR A 126 0.63 -45.06 12.57
CA TYR A 126 1.37 -46.32 12.44
C TYR A 126 2.08 -46.71 13.76
N HIS A 127 2.63 -45.75 14.49
CA HIS A 127 3.25 -45.98 15.80
C HIS A 127 2.21 -46.29 16.89
N THR A 128 1.05 -45.66 16.81
CA THR A 128 -0.05 -45.87 17.75
C THR A 128 -0.68 -47.26 17.57
N SER A 129 -0.90 -47.69 16.33
CA SER A 129 -1.46 -49.01 16.02
C SER A 129 -0.53 -50.19 16.32
N THR A 130 0.79 -49.99 16.32
CA THR A 130 1.76 -51.01 16.77
C THR A 130 1.78 -51.19 18.30
N LEU A 131 1.52 -50.14 19.07
CA LEU A 131 1.42 -50.20 20.53
C LEU A 131 0.12 -50.86 21.03
N TYR A 132 -0.95 -50.84 20.25
CA TYR A 132 -2.26 -51.41 20.64
C TYR A 132 -2.38 -52.93 20.44
N HIS A 133 -1.41 -53.58 19.79
CA HIS A 133 -1.51 -55.02 19.55
C HIS A 133 -1.02 -55.89 20.72
N GLU A 134 -0.58 -55.26 21.82
CA GLU A 134 0.07 -55.92 22.94
C GLU A 134 -0.49 -55.38 24.28
N ASN A 135 -1.73 -55.72 24.64
CA ASN A 135 -2.13 -56.16 26.00
C ASN A 135 -3.66 -56.09 26.29
N HIS A 136 -4.17 -57.27 26.66
CA HIS A 136 -5.27 -57.61 27.57
C HIS A 136 -6.65 -56.92 27.57
N SER A 137 -7.66 -57.80 27.50
CA SER A 137 -9.09 -57.60 27.75
C SER A 137 -9.44 -57.23 29.20
N GLY A 138 -10.02 -56.04 29.38
CA GLY A 138 -10.70 -55.57 30.60
C GLY A 138 -10.66 -54.05 30.67
N ASP A 139 -11.81 -53.37 30.76
CA ASP A 139 -11.98 -51.89 30.77
C ASP A 139 -11.83 -51.12 29.45
N ILE A 140 -12.32 -51.70 28.35
CA ILE A 140 -12.26 -51.08 27.00
C ILE A 140 -13.19 -49.86 26.86
N LYS A 141 -14.35 -49.82 27.54
CA LYS A 141 -15.35 -48.76 27.30
C LYS A 141 -14.97 -47.39 27.89
N LYS A 142 -14.41 -47.36 29.09
CA LYS A 142 -14.03 -46.09 29.75
C LYS A 142 -12.81 -45.45 29.08
N ARG A 143 -11.78 -46.26 28.77
CA ARG A 143 -10.62 -45.80 27.99
C ARG A 143 -10.98 -45.30 26.60
N ARG A 144 -11.98 -45.90 25.93
CA ARG A 144 -12.46 -45.40 24.63
C ARG A 144 -13.13 -44.04 24.72
N TYR A 145 -13.87 -43.76 25.80
CA TYR A 145 -14.46 -42.43 26.03
C TYR A 145 -13.37 -41.41 26.35
N ASP A 146 -12.47 -41.73 27.28
CA ASP A 146 -11.36 -40.82 27.67
C ASP A 146 -10.42 -40.55 26.49
N LEU A 147 -10.17 -41.55 25.62
CA LEU A 147 -9.37 -41.38 24.40
C LEU A 147 -10.12 -40.59 23.33
N ALA A 148 -11.42 -40.80 23.15
CA ALA A 148 -12.21 -40.04 22.19
C ALA A 148 -12.34 -38.57 22.60
N ASP A 149 -12.48 -38.28 23.89
CA ASP A 149 -12.50 -36.93 24.44
C ASP A 149 -11.12 -36.26 24.33
N ASN A 150 -10.01 -36.99 24.56
CA ASN A 150 -8.68 -36.41 24.36
C ASN A 150 -8.38 -36.12 22.88
N ILE A 151 -8.79 -37.02 21.96
CA ILE A 151 -8.62 -36.81 20.51
C ILE A 151 -9.49 -35.64 20.04
N SER A 152 -10.74 -35.51 20.51
CA SER A 152 -11.59 -34.38 20.13
C SER A 152 -11.05 -33.06 20.67
N PHE A 153 -10.51 -33.04 21.89
CA PHE A 153 -9.86 -31.86 22.47
C PHE A 153 -8.60 -31.47 21.69
N GLU A 154 -7.75 -32.43 21.32
CA GLU A 154 -6.55 -32.19 20.50
C GLU A 154 -6.91 -31.70 19.08
N GLU A 155 -7.94 -32.28 18.44
CA GLU A 155 -8.43 -31.83 17.12
C GLU A 155 -9.04 -30.42 17.18
N ASP A 156 -9.79 -30.09 18.24
CA ASP A 156 -10.33 -28.75 18.46
C ASP A 156 -9.21 -27.73 18.69
N GLU A 157 -8.18 -28.07 19.48
CA GLU A 157 -7.03 -27.20 19.77
C GLU A 157 -6.15 -26.99 18.52
N GLU A 158 -5.89 -28.03 17.72
CA GLU A 158 -5.20 -27.93 16.43
C GLU A 158 -6.01 -27.11 15.40
N SER A 159 -7.34 -27.27 15.37
CA SER A 159 -8.21 -26.50 14.46
C SER A 159 -8.24 -25.01 14.81
N LEU A 160 -8.31 -24.67 16.10
CA LEU A 160 -8.26 -23.29 16.59
C LEU A 160 -6.88 -22.66 16.36
N GLN A 161 -5.81 -23.44 16.56
CA GLN A 161 -4.45 -22.97 16.34
C GLN A 161 -4.16 -22.76 14.85
N SER A 162 -4.60 -23.68 13.98
CA SER A 162 -4.47 -23.53 12.52
C SER A 162 -5.32 -22.37 11.98
N HIS A 163 -6.53 -22.15 12.49
CA HIS A 163 -7.37 -21.00 12.14
C HIS A 163 -6.69 -19.67 12.49
N ASN A 164 -6.20 -19.53 13.73
CA ASN A 164 -5.46 -18.34 14.19
C ASN A 164 -4.17 -18.07 13.40
N ILE A 165 -3.44 -19.13 13.02
CA ILE A 165 -2.24 -19.00 12.17
C ILE A 165 -2.62 -18.50 10.78
N ASN A 166 -3.70 -19.02 10.20
CA ASN A 166 -4.15 -18.63 8.87
C ASN A 166 -4.65 -17.18 8.84
N GLU A 167 -5.39 -16.73 9.86
CA GLU A 167 -5.81 -15.33 10.00
C GLU A 167 -4.62 -14.37 10.09
N LYS A 168 -3.63 -14.68 10.92
CA LYS A 168 -2.40 -13.86 11.04
C LYS A 168 -1.63 -13.80 9.73
N LYS A 169 -1.48 -14.92 9.02
CA LYS A 169 -0.83 -14.95 7.70
C LYS A 169 -1.56 -14.08 6.69
N MET A 170 -2.89 -14.17 6.62
CA MET A 170 -3.71 -13.36 5.71
C MET A 170 -3.63 -11.86 6.03
N GLN A 171 -3.61 -11.48 7.31
CA GLN A 171 -3.40 -10.08 7.72
C GLN A 171 -2.02 -9.56 7.33
N TRP A 172 -0.97 -10.35 7.56
CA TRP A 172 0.39 -10.01 7.16
C TRP A 172 0.56 -9.83 5.65
N ARG A 173 -0.10 -10.69 4.87
CA ARG A 173 -0.09 -10.61 3.41
C ARG A 173 -0.67 -9.29 2.92
N ARG A 174 -1.84 -8.90 3.43
CA ARG A 174 -2.49 -7.61 3.09
C ARG A 174 -1.59 -6.43 3.41
N ILE A 175 -0.99 -6.46 4.60
CA ILE A 175 -0.03 -5.44 5.04
C ILE A 175 1.18 -5.36 4.09
N LEU A 176 1.75 -6.50 3.70
CA LEU A 176 2.91 -6.53 2.83
C LEU A 176 2.56 -6.07 1.40
N LEU A 177 1.39 -6.46 0.88
CA LEU A 177 0.85 -5.97 -0.40
C LEU A 177 0.72 -4.45 -0.39
N LEU A 178 0.13 -3.92 0.67
CA LEU A 178 -0.02 -2.48 0.86
C LEU A 178 1.35 -1.78 0.87
N ILE A 179 2.33 -2.28 1.62
CA ILE A 179 3.69 -1.70 1.64
C ILE A 179 4.31 -1.73 0.24
N ILE A 180 4.22 -2.85 -0.47
CA ILE A 180 4.80 -3.00 -1.81
C ILE A 180 4.11 -2.06 -2.80
N ALA A 181 2.77 -2.05 -2.83
CA ALA A 181 2.00 -1.17 -3.70
C ALA A 181 2.33 0.30 -3.46
N VAL A 182 2.35 0.71 -2.18
CA VAL A 182 2.71 2.08 -1.78
C VAL A 182 4.13 2.44 -2.21
N THR A 183 5.08 1.54 -1.97
CA THR A 183 6.48 1.77 -2.38
C THR A 183 6.62 1.91 -3.89
N VAL A 184 5.89 1.10 -4.67
CA VAL A 184 6.01 1.14 -6.13
C VAL A 184 5.37 2.39 -6.73
N HIS A 185 4.24 2.89 -6.18
CA HIS A 185 3.63 4.13 -6.68
C HIS A 185 4.45 5.38 -6.33
N ASN A 186 5.20 5.35 -5.23
CA ASN A 186 6.06 6.46 -4.81
C ASN A 186 7.23 6.71 -5.77
N ILE A 187 7.57 5.75 -6.62
CA ILE A 187 8.63 5.92 -7.64
C ILE A 187 8.21 6.95 -8.70
N PRO A 188 7.07 6.81 -9.40
CA PRO A 188 6.54 7.84 -10.29
C PRO A 188 6.45 9.24 -9.68
N GLU A 189 6.04 9.35 -8.42
CA GLU A 189 5.91 10.63 -7.71
C GLU A 189 7.26 11.30 -7.52
N GLY A 190 8.25 10.55 -7.01
CA GLY A 190 9.62 11.04 -6.89
C GLY A 190 10.19 11.46 -8.25
N LEU A 191 9.99 10.65 -9.30
CA LEU A 191 10.39 10.98 -10.66
C LEU A 191 9.75 12.28 -11.16
N ALA A 192 8.45 12.47 -10.92
CA ALA A 192 7.72 13.66 -11.36
C ALA A 192 8.23 14.94 -10.68
N VAL A 193 8.47 14.90 -9.37
CA VAL A 193 9.12 16.01 -8.65
C VAL A 193 10.52 16.28 -9.22
N GLY A 194 11.30 15.22 -9.43
CA GLY A 194 12.64 15.29 -9.98
C GLY A 194 12.73 15.93 -11.36
N VAL A 195 11.91 15.43 -12.30
CA VAL A 195 11.82 15.95 -13.66
C VAL A 195 11.25 17.37 -13.65
N GLY A 196 10.24 17.65 -12.83
CA GLY A 196 9.66 18.99 -12.70
C GLY A 196 10.73 20.04 -12.39
N PHE A 197 11.61 19.77 -11.42
CA PHE A 197 12.74 20.66 -11.13
C PHE A 197 13.86 20.59 -12.18
N GLY A 198 14.16 19.40 -12.71
CA GLY A 198 15.18 19.17 -13.73
C GLY A 198 14.88 19.80 -15.11
N ALA A 199 13.60 20.03 -15.40
CA ALA A 199 13.13 20.61 -16.65
C ALA A 199 13.06 22.14 -16.62
N ILE A 200 13.25 22.78 -15.46
CA ILE A 200 13.14 24.24 -15.32
C ILE A 200 14.02 24.96 -16.35
N GLY A 201 13.38 25.81 -17.16
CA GLY A 201 14.05 26.58 -18.21
C GLY A 201 14.38 25.81 -19.49
N LYS A 202 14.05 24.50 -19.58
CA LYS A 202 14.18 23.71 -20.81
C LYS A 202 12.96 23.85 -21.73
N THR A 203 11.79 24.09 -21.15
CA THR A 203 10.56 24.36 -21.90
C THR A 203 9.85 25.60 -21.31
N PRO A 204 9.03 26.32 -22.09
CA PRO A 204 8.25 27.46 -21.58
C PRO A 204 7.28 27.08 -20.46
N LEU A 205 6.88 25.80 -20.41
CA LEU A 205 5.96 25.25 -19.42
C LEU A 205 6.66 24.88 -18.10
N ALA A 206 7.96 24.55 -18.13
CA ALA A 206 8.72 24.14 -16.95
C ALA A 206 9.19 25.36 -16.13
N SER A 207 8.34 25.78 -15.19
CA SER A 207 8.64 26.86 -14.25
C SER A 207 8.92 26.34 -12.83
N PHE A 208 9.69 27.11 -12.06
CA PHE A 208 9.95 26.81 -10.65
C PHE A 208 8.67 26.70 -9.83
N ASN A 209 7.67 27.57 -10.07
CA ASN A 209 6.41 27.54 -9.34
C ASN A 209 5.60 26.28 -9.65
N LYS A 210 5.53 25.83 -10.91
CA LYS A 210 4.86 24.57 -11.25
C LYS A 210 5.52 23.36 -10.57
N ALA A 211 6.85 23.26 -10.63
CA ALA A 211 7.58 22.16 -9.98
C ALA A 211 7.41 22.17 -8.45
N LYS A 212 7.41 23.36 -7.86
CA LYS A 212 7.16 23.57 -6.42
C LYS A 212 5.74 23.14 -6.03
N ASN A 213 4.73 23.58 -6.76
CA ASN A 213 3.33 23.27 -6.46
C ASN A 213 3.08 21.77 -6.61
N LEU A 214 3.65 21.12 -7.63
CA LEU A 214 3.62 19.67 -7.79
C LEU A 214 4.23 18.94 -6.58
N ALA A 215 5.42 19.36 -6.11
CA ALA A 215 6.05 18.75 -4.95
C ALA A 215 5.23 18.93 -3.67
N ILE A 216 4.56 20.08 -3.50
CA ILE A 216 3.68 20.32 -2.35
C ILE A 216 2.43 19.44 -2.44
N GLY A 217 1.80 19.36 -3.62
CA GLY A 217 0.60 18.54 -3.84
C GLY A 217 0.87 17.06 -3.54
N ILE A 218 1.95 16.51 -4.09
CA ILE A 218 2.42 15.16 -3.77
C ILE A 218 2.71 15.03 -2.27
N GLY A 219 3.44 15.97 -1.66
CA GLY A 219 3.77 15.87 -0.25
C GLY A 219 2.54 15.78 0.66
N ILE A 220 1.48 16.54 0.37
CA ILE A 220 0.26 16.58 1.16
C ILE A 220 -0.44 15.22 1.20
N GLN A 221 -0.57 14.53 0.07
CA GLN A 221 -1.20 13.20 0.02
C GLN A 221 -0.31 12.09 0.62
N ASN A 222 1.01 12.28 0.65
CA ASN A 222 1.93 11.29 1.21
C ASN A 222 1.79 11.16 2.73
N PHE A 223 1.29 12.20 3.40
CA PHE A 223 0.95 12.12 4.82
C PHE A 223 -0.14 11.03 5.10
N PRO A 224 -1.30 11.04 4.45
CA PRO A 224 -2.24 9.92 4.45
C PRO A 224 -1.65 8.55 4.13
N GLU A 225 -0.73 8.43 3.19
CA GLU A 225 -0.11 7.15 2.84
C GLU A 225 0.74 6.59 3.97
N GLY A 226 1.52 7.45 4.63
CA GLY A 226 2.30 7.08 5.81
C GLY A 226 1.40 6.55 6.95
N MET A 227 0.20 7.12 7.12
CA MET A 227 -0.82 6.60 8.04
C MET A 227 -1.41 5.28 7.57
N ALA A 228 -1.73 5.17 6.28
CA ALA A 228 -2.33 3.99 5.66
C ALA A 228 -1.45 2.75 5.84
N VAL A 229 -0.13 2.89 5.86
CA VAL A 229 0.79 1.78 6.16
C VAL A 229 0.94 1.56 7.67
N SER A 230 1.28 2.61 8.42
CA SER A 230 1.68 2.44 9.84
C SER A 230 0.52 2.04 10.76
N LEU A 231 -0.70 2.55 10.54
CA LEU A 231 -1.83 2.31 11.44
C LEU A 231 -2.37 0.88 11.34
N PRO A 232 -2.56 0.27 10.15
CA PRO A 232 -2.92 -1.14 10.04
C PRO A 232 -1.84 -2.08 10.60
N LEU A 233 -0.54 -1.78 10.37
CA LEU A 233 0.57 -2.51 11.03
C LEU A 233 0.42 -2.50 12.55
N ARG A 234 0.09 -1.33 13.11
CA ARG A 234 -0.11 -1.22 14.55
C ARG A 234 -1.35 -2.00 15.00
N GLY A 235 -2.42 -1.93 14.22
CA GLY A 235 -3.67 -2.65 14.44
C GLY A 235 -3.52 -4.18 14.46
N SER A 236 -2.60 -4.74 13.66
CA SER A 236 -2.28 -6.18 13.66
C SER A 236 -1.36 -6.63 14.80
N GLY A 237 -0.99 -5.72 15.70
CA GLY A 237 -0.22 -6.04 16.91
C GLY A 237 1.28 -5.74 16.82
N HIS A 238 1.79 -5.15 15.73
CA HIS A 238 3.19 -4.72 15.68
C HIS A 238 3.50 -3.60 16.66
N SER A 239 4.76 -3.53 17.09
CA SER A 239 5.24 -2.44 17.94
C SER A 239 5.16 -1.10 17.19
N VAL A 240 4.90 -0.02 17.92
CA VAL A 240 4.77 1.35 17.38
C VAL A 240 5.98 1.73 16.50
N TRP A 241 7.20 1.39 16.96
CA TRP A 241 8.42 1.63 16.19
C TRP A 241 8.48 0.84 14.89
N TRP A 242 8.05 -0.42 14.91
CA TRP A 242 8.03 -1.27 13.72
C TRP A 242 7.03 -0.72 12.70
N SER A 243 5.84 -0.35 13.15
CA SER A 243 4.82 0.34 12.34
C SER A 243 5.33 1.64 11.70
N PHE A 244 6.00 2.48 12.49
CA PHE A 244 6.59 3.72 12.00
C PHE A 244 7.68 3.47 10.94
N TRP A 245 8.60 2.54 11.22
CA TRP A 245 9.72 2.24 10.33
C TRP A 245 9.25 1.82 8.94
N TYR A 246 8.34 0.87 8.86
CA TYR A 246 7.82 0.40 7.56
C TYR A 246 6.95 1.46 6.87
N GLY A 247 6.23 2.27 7.62
CA GLY A 247 5.45 3.38 7.06
C GLY A 247 6.32 4.46 6.40
N GLN A 248 7.41 4.88 7.01
CA GLN A 248 8.28 5.88 6.40
C GLN A 248 9.22 5.27 5.33
N LEU A 249 9.55 3.98 5.45
CA LEU A 249 10.42 3.29 4.48
C LEU A 249 9.74 3.17 3.11
N SER A 250 8.40 3.07 3.06
CA SER A 250 7.67 3.00 1.80
C SER A 250 7.78 4.28 0.96
N GLY A 251 8.02 5.45 1.58
CA GLY A 251 8.28 6.72 0.88
C GLY A 251 9.74 7.02 0.60
N MET A 252 10.68 6.23 1.14
CA MET A 252 12.12 6.53 1.03
C MET A 252 12.67 6.34 -0.39
N VAL A 253 11.87 5.77 -1.30
CA VAL A 253 12.20 5.68 -2.73
C VAL A 253 12.07 7.02 -3.45
N GLU A 254 11.28 7.97 -2.94
CA GLU A 254 11.01 9.25 -3.60
C GLU A 254 12.27 10.11 -3.72
N PRO A 255 13.13 10.27 -2.68
CA PRO A 255 14.38 11.00 -2.82
C PRO A 255 15.31 10.47 -3.90
N ILE A 256 15.40 9.14 -3.99
CA ILE A 256 16.23 8.45 -4.97
C ILE A 256 15.68 8.68 -6.38
N ALA A 257 14.38 8.44 -6.56
CA ALA A 257 13.67 8.67 -7.80
C ALA A 257 13.73 10.13 -8.26
N GLY A 258 13.63 11.10 -7.33
CA GLY A 258 13.73 12.53 -7.64
C GLY A 258 15.10 12.97 -8.13
N ILE A 259 16.18 12.47 -7.50
CA ILE A 259 17.54 12.74 -7.99
C ILE A 259 17.69 12.16 -9.41
N LEU A 260 17.25 10.91 -9.63
CA LEU A 260 17.33 10.26 -10.94
C LEU A 260 16.52 11.03 -11.99
N GLY A 261 15.30 11.44 -11.68
CA GLY A 261 14.45 12.24 -12.56
C GLY A 261 15.07 13.58 -12.93
N ALA A 262 15.73 14.25 -11.98
CA ALA A 262 16.40 15.54 -12.22
C ALA A 262 17.64 15.42 -13.11
N ILE A 263 18.36 14.29 -13.03
CA ILE A 263 19.56 14.02 -13.85
C ILE A 263 19.17 13.51 -15.24
N ALA A 264 18.15 12.64 -15.32
CA ALA A 264 17.77 11.93 -16.53
C ALA A 264 16.50 12.48 -17.20
N VAL A 265 16.28 13.80 -17.13
CA VAL A 265 15.06 14.47 -17.64
C VAL A 265 14.67 14.03 -19.04
N SER A 266 15.62 14.04 -19.99
CA SER A 266 15.33 13.68 -21.39
C SER A 266 14.90 12.21 -21.58
N PHE A 267 15.20 11.33 -20.62
CA PHE A 267 14.76 9.95 -20.62
C PHE A 267 13.43 9.78 -19.87
N CYS A 268 13.25 10.51 -18.77
CA CYS A 268 12.07 10.37 -17.91
C CYS A 268 10.85 11.13 -18.46
N GLU A 269 11.03 12.29 -19.08
CA GLU A 269 9.94 13.17 -19.54
C GLU A 269 8.94 12.46 -20.47
N PRO A 270 9.35 11.66 -21.49
CA PRO A 270 8.41 10.89 -22.33
C PRO A 270 7.68 9.77 -21.57
N VAL A 271 8.24 9.30 -20.46
CA VAL A 271 7.70 8.19 -19.65
C VAL A 271 6.73 8.71 -18.60
N LEU A 272 6.86 9.98 -18.18
CA LEU A 272 6.09 10.56 -17.09
C LEU A 272 4.57 10.45 -17.24
N PRO A 273 3.94 10.71 -18.40
CA PRO A 273 2.50 10.57 -18.52
C PRO A 273 2.00 9.16 -18.18
N TYR A 274 2.75 8.13 -18.61
CA TYR A 274 2.44 6.74 -18.24
C TYR A 274 2.69 6.49 -16.76
N ALA A 275 3.81 6.98 -16.22
CA ALA A 275 4.23 6.74 -14.84
C ALA A 275 3.26 7.38 -13.82
N LEU A 276 2.86 8.64 -14.06
CA LEU A 276 1.90 9.34 -13.21
C LEU A 276 0.51 8.72 -13.29
N ALA A 277 0.06 8.38 -14.50
CA ALA A 277 -1.21 7.67 -14.64
C ALA A 277 -1.15 6.27 -14.00
N PHE A 278 -0.02 5.57 -14.09
CA PHE A 278 0.23 4.32 -13.39
C PHE A 278 0.10 4.48 -11.87
N ALA A 279 0.72 5.51 -11.28
CA ALA A 279 0.58 5.79 -9.86
C ALA A 279 -0.89 6.07 -9.49
N ALA A 280 -1.61 6.86 -10.29
CA ALA A 280 -3.04 7.13 -10.08
C ALA A 280 -3.89 5.85 -10.12
N GLY A 281 -3.64 4.96 -11.10
CA GLY A 281 -4.37 3.69 -11.22
C GLY A 281 -4.08 2.72 -10.08
N ALA A 282 -2.81 2.60 -9.68
CA ALA A 282 -2.41 1.80 -8.53
C ALA A 282 -3.02 2.33 -7.23
N MET A 283 -2.98 3.65 -7.01
CA MET A 283 -3.54 4.30 -5.83
C MET A 283 -5.06 4.12 -5.72
N ILE A 284 -5.80 4.30 -6.81
CA ILE A 284 -7.24 4.05 -6.84
C ILE A 284 -7.56 2.58 -6.52
N PHE A 285 -6.78 1.64 -7.07
CA PHE A 285 -6.96 0.22 -6.76
C PHE A 285 -6.78 -0.04 -5.25
N VAL A 286 -5.67 0.43 -4.65
CA VAL A 286 -5.40 0.28 -3.21
C VAL A 286 -6.49 0.93 -2.35
N VAL A 287 -6.99 2.10 -2.74
CA VAL A 287 -8.08 2.76 -1.99
C VAL A 287 -9.35 1.93 -2.00
N VAL A 288 -9.73 1.40 -3.16
CA VAL A 288 -10.97 0.65 -3.35
C VAL A 288 -10.90 -0.75 -2.72
N ASP A 289 -9.78 -1.44 -2.88
CA ASP A 289 -9.64 -2.85 -2.47
C ASP A 289 -9.16 -2.99 -1.01
N ASP A 290 -8.34 -2.05 -0.51
CA ASP A 290 -7.77 -2.13 0.84
C ASP A 290 -8.32 -1.07 1.80
N ILE A 291 -8.11 0.22 1.52
CA ILE A 291 -8.31 1.28 2.54
C ILE A 291 -9.79 1.45 2.89
N ILE A 292 -10.67 1.55 1.89
CA ILE A 292 -12.10 1.72 2.14
C ILE A 292 -12.68 0.49 2.85
N PRO A 293 -12.44 -0.75 2.40
CA PRO A 293 -12.89 -1.94 3.12
C PRO A 293 -12.36 -2.00 4.55
N GLU A 294 -11.06 -1.77 4.78
CA GLU A 294 -10.46 -1.83 6.11
C GLU A 294 -11.07 -0.78 7.06
N ALA A 295 -11.33 0.44 6.56
CA ALA A 295 -11.97 1.49 7.34
C ALA A 295 -13.43 1.18 7.73
N GLN A 296 -14.08 0.20 7.08
CA GLN A 296 -15.46 -0.19 7.34
C GLN A 296 -15.61 -1.46 8.19
N THR A 297 -14.54 -2.24 8.39
CA THR A 297 -14.60 -3.49 9.17
C THR A 297 -14.96 -3.29 10.65
N GLY A 298 -14.67 -2.13 11.22
CA GLY A 298 -14.89 -1.83 12.64
C GLY A 298 -16.33 -1.48 13.05
N GLY A 299 -17.30 -1.62 12.15
CA GLY A 299 -18.71 -1.27 12.39
C GLY A 299 -19.01 0.24 12.37
N ASN A 300 -17.99 1.09 12.14
CA ASN A 300 -18.12 2.55 12.07
C ASN A 300 -18.20 3.07 10.63
N GLY A 301 -18.73 2.28 9.69
CA GLY A 301 -18.67 2.60 8.26
C GLY A 301 -19.20 3.99 7.88
N ARG A 302 -20.32 4.45 8.48
CA ARG A 302 -20.84 5.81 8.24
C ARG A 302 -19.87 6.92 8.67
N LEU A 303 -19.16 6.71 9.78
CA LEU A 303 -18.17 7.65 10.28
C LEU A 303 -16.97 7.69 9.33
N SER A 304 -16.47 6.51 8.94
CA SER A 304 -15.41 6.38 7.93
C SER A 304 -15.77 7.08 6.61
N SER A 305 -16.98 6.87 6.07
CA SER A 305 -17.44 7.56 4.86
C SER A 305 -17.50 9.08 5.01
N ALA A 306 -17.94 9.59 6.17
CA ALA A 306 -17.94 11.04 6.43
C ALA A 306 -16.52 11.62 6.43
N TRP A 307 -15.58 10.93 7.07
CA TRP A 307 -14.17 11.32 7.06
C TRP A 307 -13.53 11.20 5.67
N CYS A 308 -13.94 10.23 4.87
CA CYS A 308 -13.55 10.13 3.45
C CYS A 308 -13.98 11.36 2.66
N ILE A 309 -15.21 11.82 2.81
CA ILE A 309 -15.67 13.07 2.16
C ILE A 309 -14.85 14.27 2.65
N ILE A 310 -14.56 14.36 3.95
CA ILE A 310 -13.72 15.43 4.51
C ILE A 310 -12.31 15.39 3.92
N GLY A 311 -11.69 14.21 3.85
CA GLY A 311 -10.35 14.03 3.28
C GLY A 311 -10.30 14.42 1.81
N PHE A 312 -11.28 13.97 1.03
CA PHE A 312 -11.43 14.37 -0.37
C PHE A 312 -11.55 15.89 -0.52
N LEU A 313 -12.42 16.52 0.29
CA LEU A 313 -12.64 17.96 0.26
C LEU A 313 -11.38 18.75 0.63
N VAL A 314 -10.67 18.31 1.67
CA VAL A 314 -9.42 18.94 2.09
C VAL A 314 -8.38 18.86 0.99
N MET A 315 -8.19 17.69 0.38
CA MET A 315 -7.24 17.53 -0.71
C MET A 315 -7.62 18.37 -1.93
N MET A 316 -8.90 18.38 -2.33
CA MET A 316 -9.40 19.21 -3.42
C MET A 316 -9.17 20.70 -3.17
N ILE A 317 -9.43 21.19 -1.95
CA ILE A 317 -9.17 22.59 -1.58
C ILE A 317 -7.68 22.90 -1.65
N LEU A 318 -6.83 22.01 -1.13
CA LEU A 318 -5.38 22.21 -1.14
C LEU A 318 -4.84 22.24 -2.55
N ASP A 319 -5.28 21.34 -3.42
CA ASP A 319 -4.89 21.34 -4.82
C ASP A 319 -5.34 22.62 -5.55
N VAL A 320 -6.61 23.02 -5.42
CA VAL A 320 -7.13 24.23 -6.07
C VAL A 320 -6.52 25.52 -5.50
N ALA A 321 -6.17 25.55 -4.21
CA ALA A 321 -5.62 26.73 -3.56
C ALA A 321 -4.10 26.88 -3.74
N LEU A 322 -3.37 25.77 -3.90
CA LEU A 322 -1.91 25.74 -3.99
C LEU A 322 -1.40 25.44 -5.41
N GLY A 323 -2.27 24.96 -6.31
CA GLY A 323 -2.01 24.64 -7.72
C GLY A 323 -1.90 25.86 -8.62
#